data_AF-A0A382BFB7-F1
#
_entry.id   AF-A0A382BFB7-F1
#
_cell.length_a   1.000
_cell.length_b   1.000
_cell.length_c   1.000
_cell.angle_alpha   90.00
_cell.angle_beta   90.00
_cell.angle_gamma   90.00
#
_symmetry.space_group_name_H-M   'P 1'
#
loop_
_entity.id
_entity.type
_entity.pdbx_description
1 polymer ?
#
loop_
_entity_poly.entity_id
_entity_poly.type
_entity_poly.pdbx_seq_one_letter_code
_entity_poly.pdbx_strand_id
1 'polypeptide(L)'
;MAITKKTVTDKIETVKSPKGDWFILQVREVNQILEDGEQISSTYHRYMLSPDHDVSTITDSTVKAQFEAVMTESAKEEYIKFNEELVKNAELKR
;
A
#
# COMPACT_ATOMS: atom_id res chain seq x y z
N MET A 1 -8.72 1.67 34.47
CA MET A 1 -7.30 1.56 34.07
C MET A 1 -7.03 0.27 33.32
N ALA A 2 -7.62 0.18 32.13
CA ALA A 2 -7.23 -0.79 31.12
C ALA A 2 -6.55 -0.03 29.97
N ILE A 3 -5.28 -0.32 29.72
CA ILE A 3 -4.57 0.18 28.53
C ILE A 3 -4.76 -0.84 27.42
N THR A 4 -5.25 -0.39 26.27
CA THR A 4 -5.43 -1.25 25.08
C THR A 4 -4.67 -0.68 23.89
N LYS A 5 -4.15 -1.57 23.04
CA LYS A 5 -3.51 -1.21 21.77
C LYS A 5 -4.37 -1.71 20.62
N LYS A 6 -4.66 -0.83 19.67
CA LYS A 6 -5.44 -1.16 18.47
C LYS A 6 -4.71 -0.68 17.22
N THR A 7 -4.64 -1.53 16.20
CA THR A 7 -4.16 -1.16 14.87
C THR A 7 -5.36 -1.02 13.95
N VAL A 8 -5.46 0.11 13.24
CA VAL A 8 -6.55 0.41 12.32
C VAL A 8 -6.00 1.04 11.05
N THR A 9 -6.58 0.69 9.91
CA THR A 9 -6.35 1.43 8.66
C THR A 9 -6.97 2.81 8.78
N ASP A 10 -6.13 3.84 8.81
CA ASP A 10 -6.52 5.23 8.99
C ASP A 10 -6.76 5.93 7.64
N LYS A 11 -5.96 5.61 6.62
CA LYS A 11 -6.10 6.22 5.30
C LYS A 11 -5.64 5.29 4.18
N ILE A 12 -6.35 5.32 3.06
CA ILE A 12 -5.97 4.70 1.79
C ILE A 12 -5.94 5.79 0.71
N GLU A 13 -4.80 5.96 0.04
CA GLU A 13 -4.61 6.93 -1.04
C GLU A 13 -4.23 6.21 -2.33
N THR A 14 -4.94 6.48 -3.42
CA THR A 14 -4.61 5.97 -4.75
C THR A 14 -3.79 7.04 -5.48
N VAL A 15 -2.52 6.75 -5.78
CA VAL A 15 -1.58 7.73 -6.35
C VAL A 15 -1.17 7.29 -7.75
N LYS A 16 -1.37 8.15 -8.76
CA LYS A 16 -0.93 7.85 -10.12
C LYS A 16 0.59 7.86 -10.20
N SER A 17 1.18 6.85 -10.86
CA SER A 17 2.61 6.78 -11.07
C SER A 17 3.08 7.86 -12.05
N PRO A 18 4.21 8.55 -11.79
CA PRO A 18 4.82 9.45 -12.77
C PRO A 18 5.60 8.68 -13.86
N LYS A 19 5.68 7.35 -13.78
CA LYS A 19 6.49 6.49 -14.65
C LYS A 19 5.68 5.68 -15.68
N GLY A 20 4.35 5.70 -15.61
CA GLY A 20 3.45 5.11 -16.60
C GLY A 20 2.00 5.12 -16.13
N ASP A 21 1.11 4.42 -16.85
CA ASP A 21 -0.34 4.48 -16.64
C ASP A 21 -0.84 3.42 -15.65
N TRP A 22 -0.24 3.44 -14.46
CA TRP A 22 -0.69 2.64 -13.33
C TRP A 22 -0.77 3.50 -12.06
N PHE A 23 -1.44 2.97 -11.05
CA PHE A 23 -1.52 3.57 -9.73
C PHE A 23 -0.68 2.79 -8.71
N ILE A 24 -0.32 3.46 -7.62
CA ILE A 24 0.26 2.88 -6.41
C ILE A 24 -0.72 3.16 -5.28
N LEU A 25 -1.05 2.13 -4.49
CA LEU A 25 -1.87 2.31 -3.30
C LEU A 25 -0.97 2.64 -2.12
N GLN A 26 -1.23 3.75 -1.44
CA GLN A 26 -0.57 4.10 -0.19
C GLN A 26 -1.53 3.89 0.97
N VAL A 27 -1.19 2.99 1.88
CA VAL A 27 -2.01 2.67 3.03
C VAL A 27 -1.31 3.15 4.28
N ARG A 28 -2.01 3.96 5.08
CA ARG A 28 -1.57 4.42 6.38
C ARG A 28 -2.35 3.69 7.46
N GLU A 29 -1.63 3.00 8.32
CA GLU A 29 -2.16 2.38 9.52
C GLU A 29 -1.77 3.21 10.75
N VAL A 30 -2.68 3.25 11.72
CA VAL A 30 -2.48 3.90 13.01
C VAL A 30 -2.49 2.85 14.11
N ASN A 31 -1.46 2.89 14.95
CA ASN A 31 -1.39 2.17 16.21
C ASN A 31 -1.84 3.10 17.33
N GLN A 32 -3.08 2.93 17.79
CA GLN A 32 -3.68 3.72 18.88
C GLN A 32 -3.42 3.03 20.21
N ILE A 33 -3.03 3.82 21.22
CA ILE A 33 -3.02 3.41 22.63
C ILE A 33 -4.19 4.12 23.30
N LEU A 34 -5.09 3.34 23.91
CA LEU A 34 -6.29 3.84 24.58
C LEU A 34 -6.23 3.54 26.08
N GLU A 35 -6.65 4.51 26.89
CA GLU A 35 -6.91 4.34 28.32
C GLU A 35 -8.40 4.54 28.59
N ASP A 36 -9.05 3.51 29.11
CA ASP A 36 -10.50 3.51 29.41
C ASP A 36 -11.39 3.98 28.22
N GLY A 37 -10.92 3.72 26.99
CA GLY A 37 -11.60 4.04 25.74
C GLY A 37 -11.17 5.35 25.07
N GLU A 38 -10.39 6.19 25.76
CA GLU A 38 -9.88 7.44 25.20
C GLU A 38 -8.49 7.26 24.59
N GLN A 39 -8.28 7.76 23.38
CA GLN A 39 -6.97 7.68 22.71
C GLN A 39 -5.99 8.65 23.36
N ILE A 40 -4.95 8.12 23.99
CA ILE A 40 -3.89 8.90 24.65
C ILE A 40 -2.64 9.06 23.78
N SER A 41 -2.43 8.14 22.83
CA SER A 41 -1.27 8.19 21.94
C SER A 41 -1.55 7.45 20.63
N SER A 42 -0.83 7.85 19.57
CA SER A 42 -0.89 7.21 18.27
C SER A 42 0.44 7.26 17.54
N THR A 43 0.81 6.16 16.90
CA THR A 43 1.92 6.09 15.94
C THR A 43 1.38 5.71 14.57
N TYR A 44 1.93 6.32 13.52
CA TYR A 44 1.50 6.10 12.14
C TYR A 44 2.60 5.41 11.33
N HIS A 45 2.23 4.41 10.54
CA HIS A 45 3.11 3.80 9.55
C HIS A 45 2.41 3.74 8.20
N ARG A 46 3.18 3.93 7.11
CA ARG A 46 2.68 3.86 5.74
C ARG A 46 3.45 2.80 4.96
N TYR A 47 2.73 1.99 4.22
CA TYR A 47 3.27 1.08 3.22
C TYR A 47 2.67 1.38 1.85
N MET A 48 3.33 0.87 0.82
CA MET A 48 2.92 1.04 -0.57
C MET A 48 2.64 -0.32 -1.19
N LEU A 49 1.57 -0.40 -1.96
CA LEU A 49 1.21 -1.57 -2.76
C LEU A 49 1.34 -1.21 -4.23
N SER A 50 2.27 -1.86 -4.92
CA SER A 50 2.45 -1.80 -6.37
C SER A 50 1.48 -2.76 -7.09
N PRO A 51 1.27 -2.60 -8.41
CA PRO A 51 0.36 -3.47 -9.17
C PRO A 51 0.68 -4.97 -9.09
N ASP A 52 1.95 -5.35 -8.91
CA ASP A 52 2.42 -6.73 -8.79
C ASP A 52 2.40 -7.28 -7.35
N HIS A 53 1.88 -6.52 -6.38
CA HIS A 53 1.87 -6.93 -4.98
C HIS A 53 1.04 -8.21 -4.77
N ASP A 54 1.51 -9.09 -3.88
CA ASP A 54 0.81 -10.33 -3.54
C ASP A 54 -0.47 -10.04 -2.73
N VAL A 55 -1.61 -10.20 -3.40
CA VAL A 55 -2.95 -9.98 -2.84
C VAL A 55 -3.22 -10.84 -1.60
N SER A 56 -2.58 -12.00 -1.47
CA SER A 56 -2.78 -12.89 -0.31
C SER A 56 -2.23 -12.30 0.99
N THR A 57 -1.32 -11.34 0.91
CA THR A 57 -0.72 -10.67 2.06
C THR A 57 -1.53 -9.48 2.56
N ILE A 58 -2.55 -9.05 1.80
CA ILE A 58 -3.43 -7.94 2.17
C ILE A 58 -4.52 -8.45 3.13
N THR A 59 -4.41 -8.08 4.41
CA THR A 59 -5.30 -8.57 5.48
C THR A 59 -6.56 -7.71 5.65
N ASP A 60 -6.49 -6.41 5.35
CA ASP A 60 -7.64 -5.51 5.44
C ASP A 60 -8.51 -5.64 4.19
N SER A 61 -9.78 -6.03 4.38
CA SER A 61 -10.75 -6.22 3.29
C SER A 61 -11.03 -4.96 2.47
N THR A 62 -10.98 -3.78 3.10
CA THR A 62 -11.21 -2.50 2.43
C THR A 62 -10.02 -2.16 1.55
N VAL A 63 -8.80 -2.38 2.07
CA VAL A 63 -7.56 -2.22 1.30
C VAL A 63 -7.55 -3.18 0.11
N LYS A 64 -7.94 -4.43 0.33
CA LYS A 64 -8.01 -5.45 -0.72
C LYS A 64 -9.01 -5.08 -1.82
N ALA A 65 -10.22 -4.65 -1.45
CA ALA A 65 -11.23 -4.23 -2.42
C ALA A 65 -10.75 -3.03 -3.28
N GLN A 66 -10.11 -2.04 -2.65
CA GLN A 66 -9.55 -0.90 -3.37
C GLN A 66 -8.39 -1.33 -4.28
N PHE A 67 -7.53 -2.24 -3.82
CA PHE A 67 -6.44 -2.77 -4.62
C PHE A 67 -6.95 -3.48 -5.87
N GLU A 68 -7.93 -4.39 -5.74
CA GLU A 68 -8.51 -5.12 -6.86
C GLU A 68 -9.25 -4.19 -7.85
N ALA A 69 -9.88 -3.11 -7.37
CA ALA A 69 -10.56 -2.14 -8.20
C ALA A 69 -9.60 -1.26 -9.02
N VAL A 70 -8.43 -0.95 -8.48
CA VAL A 70 -7.46 -0.01 -9.09
C VAL A 70 -6.40 -0.74 -9.92
N MET A 71 -5.96 -1.91 -9.49
CA MET A 71 -4.89 -2.68 -10.13
C MET A 71 -5.46 -3.60 -11.21
N THR A 72 -5.91 -3.00 -12.31
CA THR A 72 -6.38 -3.70 -13.51
C THR A 72 -5.27 -4.54 -14.15
N GLU A 73 -5.65 -5.49 -15.01
CA GLU A 73 -4.69 -6.31 -15.76
C GLU A 73 -3.75 -5.45 -16.62
N SER A 74 -4.28 -4.41 -17.28
CA SER A 74 -3.47 -3.46 -18.05
C SER A 74 -2.43 -2.72 -17.19
N ALA A 75 -2.82 -2.28 -15.99
CA ALA A 75 -1.90 -1.61 -15.08
C ALA A 75 -0.77 -2.54 -14.60
N LYS A 76 -1.07 -3.84 -14.41
CA LYS A 76 -0.07 -4.84 -14.04
C LYS A 76 0.91 -5.10 -15.18
N GLU A 77 0.43 -5.24 -16.41
CA GLU A 77 1.29 -5.44 -17.58
C GLU A 77 2.25 -4.27 -17.80
N GLU A 78 1.76 -3.03 -17.70
CA GLU A 78 2.61 -1.84 -17.82
C GLU A 78 3.68 -1.78 -16.74
N TYR A 79 3.30 -2.09 -15.50
CA TYR A 79 4.23 -2.11 -14.39
C TYR A 79 5.34 -3.17 -14.57
N ILE A 80 4.98 -4.37 -15.05
CA ILE A 80 5.95 -5.43 -15.36
C ILE A 80 6.92 -4.98 -16.46
N LYS A 81 6.41 -4.41 -17.56
CA LYS A 81 7.25 -3.87 -18.64
C LYS A 81 8.22 -2.82 -18.13
N PHE A 82 7.73 -1.90 -17.30
CA PHE A 82 8.57 -0.87 -16.67
C PHE A 82 9.70 -1.50 -15.82
N ASN A 83 9.40 -2.52 -15.03
CA ASN A 83 10.42 -3.21 -14.23
C ASN A 83 11.44 -3.95 -15.09
N GLU A 84 11.01 -4.61 -16.17
CA GLU A 84 11.91 -5.28 -17.11
C GLU A 84 12.86 -4.27 -17.79
N GLU A 85 12.37 -3.10 -18.18
CA GLU A 85 13.18 -2.01 -18.74
C GLU A 85 14.19 -1.47 -17.71
N LEU A 86 13.78 -1.32 -16.45
CA LEU A 86 14.69 -0.91 -15.38
C LEU A 86 15.85 -1.92 -15.20
N VAL A 87 15.55 -3.22 -15.22
CA VAL A 87 16.56 -4.28 -15.11
C VAL A 87 17.53 -4.22 -16.28
N LYS A 88 17.03 -4.16 -17.52
CA LYS A 88 17.88 -4.03 -18.73
C LYS A 88 18.79 -2.81 -18.67
N ASN A 89 18.25 -1.66 -18.24
CA ASN A 89 19.02 -0.43 -18.11
C ASN A 89 20.09 -0.50 -17.01
N ALA A 90 19.84 -1.27 -15.94
CA ALA A 90 20.82 -1.50 -14.89
C ALA A 90 21.96 -2.41 -15.37
N GLU A 91 21.65 -3.42 -16.18
CA GLU A 91 22.64 -4.33 -16.78
C GLU A 91 23.52 -3.63 -17.82
N LEU A 92 22.93 -2.79 -18.69
CA LEU A 92 23.67 -2.02 -19.71
C LEU A 92 24.66 -1.00 -19.13
N LYS A 93 24.50 -0.63 -17.85
CA LYS A 93 25.36 0.33 -17.14
C LYS A 93 26.49 -0.33 -16.34
N ARG A 94 26.55 -1.66 -16.31
CA ARG A 94 27.63 -2.45 -15.69
C ARG A 94 28.70 -2.78 -16.72
#